data_AF-E3NPV3-F1
#
_entry.id   AF-E3NPV3-F1
#
_cell.length_a   1.000
_cell.length_b   1.000
_cell.length_c   1.000
_cell.angle_alpha   90.00
_cell.angle_beta   90.00
_cell.angle_gamma   90.00
#
_symmetry.space_group_name_H-M   'P 1'
#
loop_
_entity.id
_entity.type
_entity.pdbx_description
1 polymer ?
#
loop_
_entity_poly.entity_id
_entity_poly.type
_entity_poly.pdbx_seq_one_letter_code
_entity_poly.pdbx_strand_id
1 'polypeptide(L)'
;MISEGALCEKDASWILHDATNGIAFCHLHGVLHRDLKPENITISDHGTAKITDFGLSTNTKGLTACGTEQYNAPEIWAHEEQH
;
A
#
# COMPACT_ATOMS: atom_id res chain seq x y z
N MET A 1 18.45 7.56 7.52
CA MET A 1 17.59 8.75 7.71
C MET A 1 17.38 9.34 6.33
N ILE A 2 16.20 9.16 5.75
CA ILE A 2 15.87 9.74 4.44
C ILE A 2 15.76 11.26 4.68
N SER A 3 16.62 12.05 4.05
CA SER A 3 16.64 13.51 4.21
C SER A 3 15.37 14.13 3.64
N GLU A 4 14.84 15.18 4.28
CA GLU A 4 13.71 15.96 3.77
C GLU A 4 13.98 16.42 2.33
N GLY A 5 13.20 15.88 1.39
CA GLY A 5 13.37 16.10 -0.05
C GLY A 5 12.75 14.95 -0.86
N ALA A 6 12.50 15.20 -2.14
CA ALA A 6 12.04 14.14 -3.04
C ALA A 6 13.12 13.05 -3.17
N LEU A 7 12.69 11.79 -3.18
CA LEU A 7 13.56 10.67 -3.52
C LEU A 7 14.09 10.84 -4.95
N CYS A 8 15.33 10.42 -5.19
CA CYS A 8 15.79 10.30 -6.57
C CYS A 8 15.05 9.16 -7.28
N GLU A 9 14.95 9.23 -8.61
CA GLU A 9 14.22 8.22 -9.41
C GLU A 9 14.71 6.79 -9.12
N LYS A 10 16.01 6.64 -8.91
CA LYS A 10 16.62 5.34 -8.59
C LYS A 10 16.11 4.77 -7.27
N ASP A 11 16.05 5.59 -6.21
CA ASP A 11 15.58 5.15 -4.89
C ASP A 11 14.09 4.87 -4.92
N ALA A 12 13.30 5.73 -5.57
CA ALA A 12 11.87 5.54 -5.74
C ALA A 12 11.55 4.25 -6.52
N SER A 13 12.27 3.99 -7.62
CA SER A 13 12.13 2.77 -8.41
C SER A 13 12.43 1.52 -7.59
N TRP A 14 13.47 1.56 -6.75
CA TRP A 14 13.86 0.42 -5.92
C TRP A 14 12.80 0.11 -4.85
N ILE A 15 12.29 1.15 -4.16
CA ILE A 15 11.23 1.01 -3.16
C ILE A 15 9.94 0.48 -3.80
N LEU A 16 9.56 1.02 -4.95
CA LEU A 16 8.36 0.57 -5.68
C LEU A 16 8.49 -0.87 -6.16
N HIS A 17 9.67 -1.30 -6.59
CA HIS A 17 9.90 -2.68 -7.01
C HIS A 17 9.66 -3.66 -5.84
N ASP A 18 10.23 -3.39 -4.67
CA ASP A 18 10.03 -4.22 -3.48
C ASP A 18 8.57 -4.21 -3.01
N ALA A 19 7.94 -3.04 -2.96
CA ALA A 19 6.54 -2.89 -2.55
C ALA A 19 5.58 -3.60 -3.51
N THR A 20 5.77 -3.48 -4.82
CA THR A 20 4.92 -4.15 -5.82
C THR A 20 5.07 -5.67 -5.77
N ASN A 21 6.29 -6.19 -5.55
CA ASN A 21 6.50 -7.62 -5.32
C ASN A 21 5.79 -8.12 -4.05
N GLY A 22 5.85 -7.35 -2.95
CA GLY A 22 5.14 -7.69 -1.72
C GLY A 22 3.61 -7.70 -1.89
N ILE A 23 3.06 -6.73 -2.62
CA ILE A 23 1.62 -6.67 -2.91
C ILE A 23 1.21 -7.83 -3.83
N ALA A 24 2.01 -8.14 -4.86
CA ALA A 24 1.76 -9.28 -5.73
C ALA A 24 1.73 -10.60 -4.94
N PHE A 25 2.64 -10.78 -3.98
CA PHE A 25 2.62 -11.91 -3.06
C PHE A 25 1.34 -11.96 -2.23
N CYS A 26 0.90 -10.84 -1.65
CA CYS A 26 -0.35 -10.78 -0.89
C CYS A 26 -1.56 -11.17 -1.75
N HIS A 27 -1.66 -10.60 -2.95
CA HIS A 27 -2.75 -10.88 -3.88
C HIS A 27 -2.78 -12.36 -4.33
N LEU A 28 -1.61 -12.97 -4.56
CA LEU A 28 -1.50 -14.40 -4.89
C LEU A 28 -2.08 -15.29 -3.78
N HIS A 29 -1.99 -14.85 -2.52
CA HIS A 29 -2.53 -15.55 -1.35
C HIS A 29 -3.93 -15.07 -0.97
N GLY A 30 -4.58 -14.28 -1.84
CA GLY A 30 -5.93 -13.79 -1.62
C GLY A 30 -6.05 -12.72 -0.52
N VAL A 31 -4.95 -12.06 -0.15
CA VAL A 31 -4.94 -10.99 0.86
C VAL A 31 -4.98 -9.63 0.16
N LEU A 32 -6.01 -8.83 0.47
CA LEU A 32 -6.13 -7.44 0.07
C LEU A 32 -5.64 -6.55 1.22
N HIS A 33 -4.66 -5.67 0.98
CA HIS A 33 -4.09 -4.79 2.00
C HIS A 33 -5.07 -3.68 2.45
N ARG A 34 -5.74 -3.04 1.48
CA ARG A 34 -6.73 -1.96 1.62
C ARG A 34 -6.27 -0.63 2.24
N ASP A 35 -5.05 -0.52 2.75
CA ASP A 35 -4.47 0.76 3.21
C ASP A 35 -3.03 0.96 2.70
N LEU A 36 -2.80 0.78 1.40
CA LEU A 36 -1.45 0.93 0.84
C LEU A 36 -1.12 2.42 0.66
N LYS A 37 -0.08 2.88 1.36
CA LYS A 37 0.39 4.27 1.38
C LYS A 37 1.88 4.31 1.77
N PRO A 38 2.61 5.42 1.52
CA PRO A 38 4.03 5.53 1.84
C PRO A 38 4.36 5.21 3.31
N GLU A 39 3.49 5.58 4.26
CA GLU A 39 3.67 5.31 5.69
C GLU A 39 3.68 3.80 6.01
N ASN A 40 3.02 3.00 5.17
CA ASN A 40 2.93 1.55 5.29
C ASN A 40 3.98 0.82 4.44
N ILE A 41 4.96 1.55 3.90
CA ILE A 41 6.13 1.00 3.21
C ILE A 41 7.37 1.40 4.00
N THR A 42 7.89 0.45 4.77
CA THR A 42 9.05 0.68 5.66
C THR A 42 10.31 0.10 5.06
N ILE A 43 11.46 0.74 5.31
CA ILE A 43 12.76 0.22 4.90
C ILE A 43 13.34 -0.56 6.07
N SER A 44 13.63 -1.84 5.85
CA SER A 44 14.26 -2.68 6.87
C SER A 44 15.74 -2.33 7.06
N ASP A 45 16.36 -2.83 8.12
CA ASP A 45 17.79 -2.64 8.40
C ASP A 45 18.70 -3.20 7.28
N HIS A 46 18.16 -4.07 6.42
CA HIS A 46 18.86 -4.62 5.26
C HIS A 46 18.62 -3.82 3.97
N GLY A 47 17.97 -2.66 4.06
CA GLY A 47 17.68 -1.78 2.92
C GLY A 47 16.50 -2.18 2.05
N THR A 48 15.82 -3.29 2.34
CA THR A 48 14.66 -3.75 1.57
C THR A 48 13.38 -3.05 2.01
N ALA A 49 12.52 -2.68 1.06
CA ALA A 49 11.22 -2.13 1.39
C ALA A 49 10.24 -3.25 1.76
N LYS A 50 9.43 -3.02 2.81
CA LYS A 50 8.46 -3.97 3.34
C LYS A 50 7.13 -3.30 3.56
N ILE A 51 6.07 -4.01 3.21
CA ILE A 51 4.70 -3.60 3.49
C ILE A 51 4.39 -3.90 4.95
N THR A 52 3.78 -2.95 5.63
CA THR A 52 3.39 -3.04 7.04
C THR A 52 1.94 -2.63 7.22
N ASP A 53 1.40 -2.88 8.42
CA ASP A 53 0.04 -2.53 8.82
C ASP A 53 -1.09 -3.22 8.02
N PHE A 54 -1.28 -4.50 8.34
CA PHE A 54 -2.36 -5.32 7.80
C PHE A 54 -3.68 -5.17 8.60
N GLY A 55 -3.82 -4.11 9.41
CA GLY A 55 -4.98 -3.93 10.29
C GLY A 55 -6.32 -3.83 9.56
N LEU A 56 -6.29 -3.38 8.31
CA LEU A 56 -7.46 -3.32 7.41
C LEU A 56 -7.47 -4.42 6.36
N SER A 57 -6.58 -5.42 6.44
CA SER A 57 -6.50 -6.46 5.42
C SER A 57 -7.68 -7.42 5.46
N THR A 58 -8.02 -8.01 4.32
CA THR A 58 -9.09 -9.00 4.22
C THR A 58 -8.83 -10.03 3.12
N ASN A 59 -9.44 -11.20 3.23
CA ASN A 59 -9.55 -12.18 2.16
C ASN A 59 -10.89 -12.15 1.42
N THR A 60 -11.83 -11.32 1.90
CA THR A 60 -13.15 -11.15 1.27
C THR A 60 -13.07 -10.09 0.18
N LYS A 61 -13.71 -10.38 -0.95
CA LYS A 61 -13.92 -9.39 -2.01
C LYS A 61 -15.15 -8.56 -1.65
N GLY A 62 -14.98 -7.25 -1.57
CA GLY A 62 -16.06 -6.30 -1.28
C GLY A 62 -15.52 -4.88 -1.28
N LEU A 63 -16.31 -3.95 -1.82
CA LEU A 63 -16.01 -2.52 -1.81
C LEU A 63 -16.59 -1.97 -0.51
N THR A 64 -15.75 -1.92 0.52
CA THR A 64 -16.05 -1.21 1.77
C THR A 64 -15.09 -0.06 1.85
N ALA A 65 -15.61 1.13 2.08
CA ALA A 65 -14.76 2.27 2.31
C ALA A 65 -14.00 2.11 3.62
N CYS A 66 -12.69 2.01 3.46
CA CYS A 66 -11.70 1.88 4.51
C CYS A 66 -10.34 2.32 3.93
N GLY A 67 -9.35 2.44 4.79
CA GLY A 67 -8.04 2.95 4.39
C GLY A 67 -7.98 4.47 4.42
N THR A 68 -6.83 4.99 4.03
CA THR A 68 -6.51 6.42 4.09
C THR A 68 -7.06 7.12 2.86
N GLU A 69 -7.97 8.08 3.09
CA GLU A 69 -8.76 8.75 2.04
C GLU A 69 -7.93 9.18 0.83
N GLN A 70 -6.78 9.82 1.03
CA GLN A 70 -5.94 10.35 -0.07
C GLN A 70 -5.32 9.28 -0.98
N TYR A 71 -5.28 8.01 -0.53
CA TYR A 71 -4.69 6.88 -1.25
C TYR A 71 -5.74 5.87 -1.73
N ASN A 72 -7.01 6.12 -1.45
CA ASN A 72 -8.09 5.27 -1.93
C ASN A 72 -8.29 5.41 -3.44
N ALA A 73 -8.78 4.34 -4.06
CA ALA A 73 -9.11 4.33 -5.47
C ALA A 73 -10.49 4.98 -5.72
N PRO A 74 -10.73 5.60 -6.90
CA PRO A 74 -11.97 6.34 -7.18
C PRO A 74 -13.27 5.57 -7.04
N GLU A 75 -13.25 4.29 -7.35
CA GLU A 75 -14.39 3.39 -7.19
C GLU A 75 -14.81 3.18 -5.72
N ILE A 76 -13.92 3.45 -4.76
CA ILE A 76 -14.24 3.32 -3.32
C ILE A 76 -15.23 4.41 -2.90
N TRP A 77 -15.01 5.66 -3.30
CA TRP A 77 -15.91 6.78 -2.99
C TRP A 77 -17.25 6.65 -3.74
N ALA A 78 -17.22 6.19 -4.99
CA ALA A 78 -18.44 5.99 -5.79
C ALA A 78 -19.42 4.98 -5.17
N HIS A 79 -18.92 4.07 -4.31
CA HIS A 79 -19.74 3.13 -3.56
C HIS A 79 -20.25 3.69 -2.22
N GLU A 80 -19.61 4.72 -1.65
CA GLU A 80 -20.10 5.39 -0.42
C GLU A 80 -21.32 6.27 -0.69
N GLU A 81 -21.36 6.98 -1.83
CA GLU A 81 -22.47 7.89 -2.18
C GLU A 81 -23.81 7.17 -2.46
N GLN A 82 -23.82 5.84 -2.53
CA GLN A 82 -25.00 5.03 -2.81
C GLN A 82 -25.67 4.48 -1.53
N HIS A 83 -25.15 4.82 -0.36
CA HIS A 83 -25.65 4.40 0.96
C HIS A 83 -25.98 5.59 1.86
#